data_AF-A0A7C9BYI8-F1
#
_entry.id   AF-A0A7C9BYI8-F1
#
_cell.length_a   1.000
_cell.length_b   1.000
_cell.length_c   1.000
_cell.angle_alpha   90.00
_cell.angle_beta   90.00
_cell.angle_gamma   90.00
#
_symmetry.space_group_name_H-M   'P 1'
#
loop_
_entity.id
_entity.type
_entity.pdbx_description
1 polymer ?
#
loop_
_entity_poly.entity_id
_entity_poly.type
_entity_poly.pdbx_seq_one_letter_code
_entity_poly.pdbx_strand_id
1 'polypeptide(L)' 'PRPIPPEQPELEDCCNSGCSPCVFDLYDEALARYRVELAEWEARQAQRKQHR' A
#
# COMPACT_ATOMS: atom_id res chain seq x y z
N PRO A 1 0.15 8.33 12.23
CA PRO A 1 -1.12 8.39 11.46
C PRO A 1 -1.43 6.99 10.90
N ARG A 2 -2.69 6.67 10.58
CA ARG A 2 -2.98 5.40 9.88
C ARG A 2 -2.45 5.53 8.44
N PRO A 3 -1.68 4.56 7.92
CA PRO A 3 -1.25 4.61 6.53
C PRO A 3 -2.47 4.53 5.61
N ILE A 4 -2.34 5.10 4.41
CA ILE A 4 -3.40 5.18 3.40
C ILE A 4 -3.07 4.14 2.32
N PRO A 5 -4.02 3.28 1.93
CA PRO A 5 -3.79 2.30 0.87
C PRO A 5 -3.45 3.02 -0.45
N PRO A 6 -2.55 2.47 -1.28
CA PRO A 6 -2.33 3.00 -2.61
C PRO A 6 -3.61 2.88 -3.44
N GLU A 7 -3.82 3.84 -4.34
CA GLU A 7 -4.90 3.79 -5.32
C GLU A 7 -4.61 2.69 -6.34
N GLN A 8 -5.60 1.86 -6.64
CA GLN A 8 -5.46 0.81 -7.63
C GLN A 8 -5.46 1.44 -9.02
N PRO A 9 -4.44 1.18 -9.87
CA PRO A 9 -4.42 1.72 -11.21
C PRO A 9 -5.46 1.03 -12.09
N GLU A 10 -6.02 1.79 -13.03
CA GLU A 10 -6.94 1.27 -14.02
C GLU A 10 -6.16 0.66 -15.22
N LEU A 11 -6.84 -0.15 -16.03
CA LEU A 11 -6.22 -0.72 -17.24
C LEU A 11 -5.81 0.34 -18.27
N GLU A 12 -6.44 1.51 -18.22
CA GLU A 12 -6.16 2.68 -19.05
C GLU A 12 -4.87 3.41 -18.61
N ASP A 13 -4.49 3.32 -17.34
CA ASP A 13 -3.20 3.83 -16.85
C ASP A 13 -2.02 2.97 -17.31
N CYS A 14 -2.31 1.72 -17.68
CA CYS A 14 -1.32 0.88 -18.32
C CYS A 14 -1.04 1.43 -19.73
N CYS A 15 0.22 1.76 -20.01
CA CYS A 15 0.65 2.26 -21.31
C CYS A 15 0.35 1.27 -22.47
N ASN A 16 -0.03 0.01 -22.18
CA ASN A 16 -0.43 -1.06 -23.12
C ASN A 16 0.60 -1.36 -24.24
N SER A 17 1.76 -0.71 -24.19
CA SER A 17 2.79 -0.69 -25.22
C SER A 17 4.11 -1.27 -24.70
N GLY A 18 4.10 -1.91 -23.53
CA GLY A 18 5.28 -2.54 -22.92
C GLY A 18 6.18 -1.61 -22.11
N CYS A 19 5.67 -0.49 -21.59
CA CYS A 19 6.44 0.33 -20.64
C CYS A 19 6.76 -0.49 -19.38
N SER A 20 8.03 -0.53 -19.02
CA SER A 20 8.55 -1.15 -17.81
C SER A 20 9.17 -0.05 -16.93
N PRO A 21 8.80 0.04 -15.64
CA PRO A 21 7.93 -0.88 -14.89
C PRO A 21 6.44 -0.70 -15.22
N CYS A 22 5.68 -1.79 -15.15
CA CYS A 22 4.23 -1.74 -15.31
C CYS A 22 3.61 -0.96 -14.13
N VAL A 23 2.54 -0.20 -14.37
CA VAL A 23 1.84 0.52 -13.28
C VAL A 23 1.35 -0.44 -12.19
N PHE A 24 0.98 -1.66 -12.58
CA PHE A 24 0.60 -2.72 -11.65
C PHE A 24 1.79 -3.21 -10.81
N ASP A 25 3.01 -3.25 -11.36
CA ASP A 25 4.21 -3.62 -10.59
C ASP A 25 4.50 -2.55 -9.52
N LEU A 26 4.43 -1.27 -9.90
CA LEU A 26 4.60 -0.16 -8.96
C LEU A 26 3.52 -0.17 -7.88
N TYR A 27 2.28 -0.49 -8.26
CA TYR A 27 1.18 -0.65 -7.31
C TYR A 27 1.43 -1.78 -6.33
N ASP A 28 1.86 -2.95 -6.80
CA ASP A 28 2.14 -4.10 -5.94
C ASP A 28 3.27 -3.81 -4.94
N GLU A 29 4.34 -3.13 -5.37
CA GLU A 29 5.40 -2.67 -4.48
C GLU A 29 4.88 -1.69 -3.43
N ALA A 30 4.08 -0.70 -3.84
CA ALA A 30 3.47 0.27 -2.94
C ALA A 30 2.52 -0.42 -1.95
N LEU A 31 1.75 -1.41 -2.40
CA LEU A 31 0.81 -2.18 -1.59
C LEU A 31 1.55 -3.06 -0.57
N ALA A 32 2.68 -3.65 -0.95
CA ALA A 32 3.53 -4.40 -0.04
C ALA A 32 4.04 -3.51 1.11
N ARG A 33 4.57 -2.32 0.78
CA ARG A 33 5.00 -1.34 1.80
C ARG A 33 3.83 -0.91 2.69
N TYR A 34 2.68 -0.61 2.10
CA TYR A 34 1.47 -0.23 2.84
C TYR A 34 1.07 -1.28 3.88
N ARG A 35 1.08 -2.57 3.49
CA ARG A 35 0.72 -3.67 4.39
C ARG A 35 1.65 -3.77 5.60
N VAL A 36 2.96 -3.57 5.39
CA VAL A 36 3.95 -3.55 6.48
C VAL A 36 3.67 -2.38 7.42
N GLU A 37 3.54 -1.17 6.89
CA GLU A 37 3.26 0.03 7.69
C GLU A 37 1.94 -0.08 8.46
N LEU A 38 0.91 -0.68 7.84
CA LEU A 38 -0.39 -0.89 8.45
C LEU A 38 -0.28 -1.85 9.63
N ALA A 39 0.41 -2.99 9.46
CA ALA A 39 0.61 -3.96 10.54
C ALA A 39 1.32 -3.34 11.75
N GLU A 40 2.38 -2.56 11.52
CA GLU A 40 3.06 -1.86 12.60
C GLU A 40 2.17 -0.82 13.28
N TRP A 41 1.38 -0.07 12.50
CA TRP A 41 0.45 0.90 13.05
C TRP A 41 -0.63 0.22 13.91
N GLU A 42 -1.17 -0.90 13.46
CA GLU A 42 -2.16 -1.70 14.19
C GLU A 42 -1.57 -2.25 15.50
N ALA A 43 -0.34 -2.76 15.46
CA ALA A 43 0.37 -3.21 16.67
C ALA A 43 0.54 -2.07 17.69
N ARG A 44 0.96 -0.88 17.23
CA ARG A 44 1.07 0.32 18.09
C ARG A 44 -0.30 0.74 18.64
N GLN A 45 -1.37 0.70 17.85
CA GLN A 45 -2.71 1.03 18.35
C GLN A 45 -3.24 0.00 19.35
N ALA A 46 -2.97 -1.28 19.13
CA ALA A 46 -3.35 -2.35 20.06
C ALA A 46 -2.69 -2.15 21.42
N GLN A 47 -1.38 -1.86 21.45
CA GLN A 47 -0.66 -1.53 22.68
C GLN A 47 -1.25 -0.29 23.37
N ARG A 48 -1.56 0.77 22.62
CA ARG A 48 -2.18 2.00 23.20
C ARG A 48 -3.55 1.75 23.79
N LYS A 49 -4.37 0.87 23.18
CA LYS A 49 -5.68 0.48 23.73
C LYS A 49 -5.55 -0.37 24.99
N GLN A 50 -4.50 -1.18 25.11
CA GLN A 50 -4.27 -2.04 26.27
C GLN A 50 -3.76 -1.27 27.50
N HIS A 51 -3.10 -0.12 27.31
CA HIS A 51 -2.57 0.71 28.38
C HIS A 51 -3.51 1.85 28.82
N ARG A 52 -4.73 1.90 28.30
CA ARG A 52 -5.75 2.89 28.65
C ARG A 52 -6.87 2.23 29.45
#